data_AF-A0A931WKR8-F1
#
_entry.id   AF-A0A931WKR8-F1
#
_cell.length_a   1.000
_cell.length_b   1.000
_cell.length_c   1.000
_cell.angle_alpha   90.00
_cell.angle_beta   90.00
_cell.angle_gamma   90.00
#
_symmetry.space_group_name_H-M   'P 1'
#
loop_
_entity.id
_entity.type
_entity.pdbx_description
1 polymer ?
#
loop_
_entity_poly.entity_id
_entity_poly.type
_entity_poly.pdbx_seq_one_letter_code
_entity_poly.pdbx_strand_id
1 'polypeptide(L)'
;MNLSKVANVNPYLLIDLDKGETSKLRRTLDPWQPAKAHAVTRLVGECSLRHGARLEIKEPRWETNIYPLYYYFWDQGYRGRKLYNQVIVDYKRLFPELASPSSGGDLYYELQRSTDAEIDLLIEDRDYFIFAEVKDPPPGKKAKFETRGGIHQLVRQFVQGKLLGRLIRKEFLLCTVGVGLCGPLRLNDVEKGLLAAVGGPGHELDVQNFDWDLLG
;
A
#
# COMPACT_ATOMS: atom_id res chain seq x y z
N MET A 1 21.40 43.05 5.78
CA MET A 1 20.49 42.33 4.87
C MET A 1 21.34 41.38 4.06
N ASN A 2 21.21 40.07 4.28
CA ASN A 2 21.91 39.05 3.50
C ASN A 2 20.85 38.04 3.03
N LEU A 3 20.51 38.15 1.75
CA LEU A 3 19.67 37.21 1.02
C LEU A 3 20.60 36.25 0.27
N SER A 4 20.22 34.97 0.25
CA SER A 4 20.96 33.78 -0.24
C SER A 4 21.84 33.13 0.85
N LYS A 5 21.70 31.83 1.15
CA LYS A 5 21.37 30.71 0.27
C LYS A 5 20.27 29.81 0.86
N VAL A 6 19.21 29.74 0.07
CA VAL A 6 18.18 28.71 -0.06
C VAL A 6 18.58 27.38 0.60
N ALA A 7 17.81 26.98 1.61
CA ALA A 7 17.83 25.62 2.13
C ALA A 7 17.55 24.67 0.96
N ASN A 8 18.50 23.76 0.70
CA ASN A 8 18.32 22.67 -0.25
C ASN A 8 17.30 21.69 0.36
N VAL A 9 16.02 22.02 0.21
CA VAL A 9 14.91 21.12 0.55
C VAL A 9 14.79 20.16 -0.62
N ASN A 10 15.30 18.95 -0.46
CA ASN A 10 15.15 17.87 -1.43
C ASN A 10 13.66 17.49 -1.49
N PRO A 11 12.93 17.68 -2.61
CA PRO A 11 11.47 17.55 -2.64
C PRO A 11 10.98 16.11 -2.93
N TYR A 12 11.82 15.09 -2.75
CA TYR A 12 11.51 13.69 -3.10
C TYR A 12 11.63 12.77 -1.91
N LEU A 13 10.87 13.09 -0.87
CA LEU A 13 10.72 12.21 0.27
C LEU A 13 9.74 11.10 -0.15
N LEU A 14 10.06 9.86 0.22
CA LEU A 14 9.02 8.86 0.38
C LEU A 14 8.00 9.43 1.38
N ILE A 15 6.98 8.66 1.74
CA ILE A 15 6.51 8.71 3.12
C ILE A 15 7.74 8.98 4.03
N ASP A 16 7.80 10.09 4.78
CA ASP A 16 9.01 10.65 5.44
C ASP A 16 9.65 9.73 6.51
N LEU A 17 9.40 8.42 6.44
CA LEU A 17 9.98 7.28 7.15
C LEU A 17 11.51 7.26 7.18
N ASP A 18 12.15 8.03 6.30
CA ASP A 18 13.60 8.20 6.20
C ASP A 18 14.20 8.89 7.45
N LYS A 19 13.39 9.51 8.32
CA LYS A 19 13.86 10.32 9.47
C LYS A 19 13.74 9.65 10.84
N GLY A 20 13.01 8.54 10.98
CA GLY A 20 12.82 7.86 12.26
C GLY A 20 13.97 6.92 12.63
N GLU A 21 14.63 7.14 13.78
CA GLU A 21 15.55 6.16 14.38
C GLU A 21 14.85 4.84 14.73
N THR A 22 14.92 3.84 13.85
CA THR A 22 14.61 2.43 14.18
C THR A 22 15.64 1.50 13.56
N SER A 23 16.89 1.71 13.98
CA SER A 23 18.11 0.96 13.66
C SER A 23 18.15 -0.51 14.12
N LYS A 24 17.02 -1.23 14.18
CA LYS A 24 17.01 -2.68 14.45
C LYS A 24 16.09 -3.53 13.57
N LEU A 25 15.18 -2.92 12.82
CA LEU A 25 14.26 -3.63 11.91
C LEU A 25 14.19 -3.01 10.50
N ARG A 26 15.02 -1.99 10.22
CA ARG A 26 15.28 -1.50 8.86
C ARG A 26 15.86 -2.65 8.03
N ARG A 27 15.02 -3.35 7.27
CA ARG A 27 15.45 -3.85 5.96
C ARG A 27 15.66 -2.58 5.16
N THR A 28 16.91 -2.12 5.07
CA THR A 28 17.31 -0.98 4.24
C THR A 28 16.53 -1.04 2.93
N LEU A 29 15.85 0.05 2.55
CA LEU A 29 15.47 0.31 1.16
C LEU A 29 16.57 -0.27 0.30
N ASP A 30 16.25 -1.24 -0.55
CA ASP A 30 17.29 -1.96 -1.28
C ASP A 30 18.01 -0.89 -2.12
N PRO A 31 19.30 -0.63 -1.88
CA PRO A 31 20.00 0.39 -2.63
C PRO A 31 19.86 0.06 -4.10
N TRP A 32 19.65 1.08 -4.92
CA TRP A 32 19.41 0.88 -6.34
C TRP A 32 20.52 0.01 -6.95
N GLN A 33 20.12 -1.14 -7.51
CA GLN A 33 20.99 -2.09 -8.19
C GLN A 33 20.45 -2.28 -9.61
N PRO A 34 21.25 -2.08 -10.68
CA PRO A 34 20.76 -2.12 -12.06
C PRO A 34 19.97 -3.39 -12.42
N ALA A 35 20.43 -4.56 -11.95
CA ALA A 35 19.79 -5.84 -12.25
C ALA A 35 18.39 -5.95 -11.62
N LYS A 36 18.23 -5.55 -10.35
CA LYS A 36 16.94 -5.55 -9.65
C LYS A 36 16.02 -4.42 -10.13
N ALA A 37 16.61 -3.27 -10.44
CA ALA A 37 15.89 -2.13 -11.00
C ALA A 37 15.22 -2.50 -12.32
N HIS A 38 15.85 -3.34 -13.15
CA HIS A 38 15.25 -3.81 -14.39
C HIS A 38 13.95 -4.59 -14.16
N ALA A 39 13.94 -5.56 -13.23
CA ALA A 39 12.75 -6.35 -12.88
C ALA A 39 11.62 -5.46 -12.33
N VAL A 40 11.94 -4.57 -11.38
CA VAL A 40 10.97 -3.61 -10.83
C VAL A 40 10.42 -2.67 -11.91
N THR A 41 11.27 -2.18 -12.80
CA THR A 41 10.87 -1.30 -13.91
C THR A 41 9.91 -2.03 -14.86
N ARG A 42 10.14 -3.30 -15.16
CA ARG A 42 9.23 -4.13 -15.98
C ARG A 42 7.86 -4.27 -15.30
N LEU A 43 7.83 -4.63 -14.02
CA LEU A 43 6.58 -4.74 -13.27
C LEU A 43 5.80 -3.41 -13.27
N VAL A 44 6.47 -2.28 -13.01
CA VAL A 44 5.82 -0.97 -13.01
C VAL A 44 5.26 -0.60 -14.38
N GLY A 45 6.01 -0.87 -15.47
CA GLY A 45 5.55 -0.65 -16.83
C GLY A 45 4.28 -1.45 -17.14
N GLU A 46 4.26 -2.72 -16.77
CA GLU A 46 3.09 -3.61 -16.92
C GLU A 46 1.90 -3.14 -16.08
N CYS A 47 2.13 -2.72 -14.82
CA CYS A 47 1.11 -2.08 -13.98
C CYS A 47 0.53 -0.84 -14.66
N SER A 48 1.37 0.05 -15.19
CA SER A 48 0.93 1.28 -15.87
C SER A 48 0.02 0.96 -17.06
N LEU A 49 0.43 0.02 -17.92
CA LEU A 49 -0.33 -0.37 -19.11
C LEU A 49 -1.69 -0.96 -18.75
N ARG A 50 -1.74 -1.87 -17.79
CA ARG A 50 -2.97 -2.59 -17.45
C ARG A 50 -3.91 -1.79 -16.56
N HIS A 51 -3.42 -0.92 -15.69
CA HIS A 51 -4.27 0.00 -14.91
C HIS A 51 -4.70 1.24 -15.71
N GLY A 52 -4.20 1.41 -16.94
CA GLY A 52 -4.48 2.59 -17.76
C GLY A 52 -3.88 3.89 -17.20
N ALA A 53 -3.00 3.77 -16.20
CA ALA A 53 -2.30 4.89 -15.61
C ALA A 53 -1.15 5.31 -16.53
N ARG A 54 -0.82 6.60 -16.57
CA ARG A 54 0.41 7.11 -17.19
C ARG A 54 1.45 7.31 -16.10
N LEU A 55 2.11 6.24 -15.70
CA LEU A 55 3.19 6.31 -14.71
C LEU A 55 4.50 6.64 -15.41
N GLU A 56 5.08 7.78 -15.08
CA GLU A 56 6.44 8.11 -15.49
C GLU A 56 7.41 7.54 -14.45
N ILE A 57 8.21 6.54 -14.87
CA ILE A 57 9.22 5.93 -14.02
C ILE A 57 10.48 6.80 -14.07
N LYS A 58 10.86 7.42 -12.95
CA LYS A 58 12.06 8.26 -12.87
C LYS A 58 13.16 7.51 -12.13
N GLU A 59 12.93 7.25 -10.85
CA GLU A 59 13.88 6.62 -9.95
C GLU A 59 13.09 5.80 -8.91
N PRO A 60 12.54 4.63 -9.30
CA PRO A 60 11.70 3.85 -8.41
C PRO A 60 12.54 3.29 -7.26
N ARG A 61 12.05 3.46 -6.03
CA ARG A 61 12.57 2.82 -4.82
C ARG A 61 11.65 1.68 -4.43
N TRP A 62 12.18 0.68 -3.73
CA TRP A 62 11.35 -0.42 -3.25
C TRP A 62 11.78 -0.96 -1.89
N GLU A 63 10.83 -1.56 -1.20
CA GLU A 63 10.99 -2.22 0.08
C GLU A 63 10.19 -3.53 0.09
N THR A 64 10.60 -4.49 0.91
CA THR A 64 9.89 -5.77 1.01
C THR A 64 9.44 -6.03 2.44
N ASN A 65 8.33 -6.74 2.60
CA ASN A 65 7.81 -7.20 3.89
C ASN A 65 7.62 -6.04 4.88
N ILE A 66 6.83 -5.04 4.47
CA ILE A 66 6.66 -3.76 5.16
C ILE A 66 5.20 -3.57 5.59
N TYR A 67 4.96 -2.77 6.64
CA TYR A 67 3.64 -2.32 7.11
C TYR A 67 3.50 -0.79 6.89
N PRO A 68 3.23 -0.31 5.65
CA PRO A 68 3.46 1.09 5.28
C PRO A 68 2.69 2.11 6.12
N LEU A 69 1.41 1.85 6.42
CA LEU A 69 0.58 2.79 7.18
C LEU A 69 0.93 2.79 8.67
N TYR A 70 1.26 1.63 9.24
CA TYR A 70 1.79 1.55 10.60
C TYR A 70 3.04 2.43 10.71
N TYR A 71 3.99 2.25 9.79
CA TYR A 71 5.23 3.00 9.83
C TYR A 71 5.03 4.50 9.59
N TYR A 72 4.11 4.89 8.71
CA TYR A 72 3.77 6.30 8.50
C TYR A 72 3.34 6.99 9.80
N PHE A 73 2.44 6.37 10.57
CA PHE A 73 2.01 6.92 11.84
C PHE A 73 3.07 6.80 12.93
N TRP A 74 3.87 5.74 12.90
CA TRP A 74 5.01 5.62 13.80
C TRP A 74 6.03 6.74 13.59
N ASP A 75 6.34 7.10 12.35
CA ASP A 75 7.28 8.18 12.08
C ASP A 75 6.77 9.54 12.60
N GLN A 76 5.46 9.75 12.58
CA GLN A 76 4.81 10.92 13.19
C GLN A 76 4.74 10.90 14.73
N GLY A 77 5.35 9.91 15.39
CA GLY A 77 5.42 9.82 16.84
C GLY A 77 4.22 9.13 17.50
N TYR A 78 3.28 8.58 16.73
CA TYR A 78 2.18 7.80 17.31
C TYR A 78 2.63 6.39 17.71
N ARG A 79 2.17 5.90 18.87
CA ARG A 79 2.58 4.60 19.44
C ARG A 79 1.39 3.85 20.03
N GLY A 80 1.45 2.52 20.00
CA GLY A 80 0.44 1.64 20.61
C GLY A 80 -0.98 2.03 20.23
N ARG A 81 -1.90 2.09 21.21
CA ARG A 81 -3.31 2.46 20.98
C ARG A 81 -3.50 3.83 20.32
N LYS A 82 -2.59 4.79 20.54
CA LYS A 82 -2.69 6.12 19.92
C LYS A 82 -2.51 6.05 18.40
N LEU A 83 -1.64 5.16 17.91
CA LEU A 83 -1.44 4.93 16.47
C LEU A 83 -2.73 4.46 15.81
N TYR A 84 -3.34 3.40 16.33
CA TYR A 84 -4.60 2.88 15.82
C TYR A 84 -5.73 3.92 15.89
N ASN A 85 -5.80 4.70 16.96
CA ASN A 85 -6.80 5.77 17.06
C ASN A 85 -6.56 6.87 16.01
N GLN A 86 -5.29 7.17 15.70
CA GLN A 86 -4.95 8.19 14.71
C GLN A 86 -5.43 7.81 13.31
N VAL A 87 -5.42 6.52 12.95
CA VAL A 87 -6.01 6.01 11.70
C VAL A 87 -7.44 6.49 11.53
N ILE A 88 -8.25 6.43 12.59
CA ILE A 88 -9.66 6.83 12.55
C ILE A 88 -9.81 8.35 12.46
N VAL A 89 -8.96 9.10 13.15
CA VAL A 89 -8.94 10.56 13.08
C VAL A 89 -8.65 11.00 11.64
N ASP A 90 -7.62 10.45 11.02
CA ASP A 90 -7.26 10.81 9.65
C ASP A 90 -8.24 10.28 8.62
N TYR A 91 -8.76 9.07 8.81
CA TYR A 91 -9.82 8.54 7.96
C TYR A 91 -11.02 9.51 7.89
N LYS A 92 -11.53 9.97 9.04
CA LYS A 92 -12.66 10.92 9.09
C LYS A 92 -12.35 12.25 8.41
N ARG A 93 -11.10 12.69 8.45
CA ARG A 93 -10.64 13.93 7.80
C ARG A 93 -10.52 13.77 6.28
N LEU A 94 -10.05 12.62 5.81
CA LEU A 94 -9.71 12.38 4.41
C LEU A 94 -10.88 11.85 3.58
N PHE A 95 -11.85 11.21 4.23
CA PHE A 95 -13.02 10.61 3.62
C PHE A 95 -14.33 11.15 4.25
N PRO A 96 -14.59 12.48 4.19
CA PRO A 96 -15.73 13.10 4.87
C PRO A 96 -17.08 12.78 4.22
N GLU A 97 -17.07 12.38 2.94
CA GLU A 97 -18.28 12.22 2.11
C GLU A 97 -18.89 10.82 2.17
N LEU A 98 -18.30 9.91 2.94
CA LEU A 98 -18.76 8.54 3.03
C LEU A 98 -19.52 8.34 4.33
N ALA A 99 -20.80 7.95 4.17
CA ALA A 99 -21.74 7.75 5.25
C ALA A 99 -21.12 6.90 6.37
N SER A 100 -21.40 7.30 7.61
CA SER A 100 -21.00 6.55 8.79
C SER A 100 -21.38 5.09 8.57
N PRO A 101 -20.44 4.13 8.66
CA PRO A 101 -20.73 2.73 8.41
C PRO A 101 -21.93 2.31 9.26
N SER A 102 -22.97 1.78 8.62
CA SER A 102 -24.21 1.33 9.26
C SER A 102 -24.00 0.23 10.31
N SER A 103 -22.77 -0.30 10.42
CA SER A 103 -22.26 -1.22 11.44
C SER A 103 -21.01 -0.66 12.15
N GLY A 104 -21.02 0.62 12.52
CA GLY A 104 -19.83 1.39 12.93
C GLY A 104 -18.96 0.87 14.08
N GLY A 105 -19.32 -0.23 14.77
CA GLY A 105 -18.40 -0.94 15.65
C GLY A 105 -17.33 -1.74 14.88
N ASP A 106 -17.74 -2.51 13.89
CA ASP A 106 -16.87 -3.46 13.18
C ASP A 106 -15.99 -2.73 12.17
N LEU A 107 -16.54 -1.77 11.42
CA LEU A 107 -15.79 -1.13 10.34
C LEU A 107 -14.65 -0.24 10.84
N TYR A 108 -14.85 0.53 11.92
CA TYR A 108 -13.75 1.30 12.51
C TYR A 108 -12.68 0.38 13.09
N TYR A 109 -13.07 -0.70 13.75
CA TYR A 109 -12.12 -1.69 14.22
C TYR A 109 -11.28 -2.25 13.05
N GLU A 110 -11.93 -2.59 11.94
CA GLU A 110 -11.23 -3.12 10.78
C GLU A 110 -10.36 -2.09 10.04
N LEU A 111 -10.77 -0.81 10.01
CA LEU A 111 -9.93 0.28 9.53
C LEU A 111 -8.66 0.41 10.36
N GLN A 112 -8.75 0.34 11.69
CA GLN A 112 -7.56 0.34 12.56
C GLN A 112 -6.65 -0.84 12.23
N ARG A 113 -7.23 -2.02 12.05
CA ARG A 113 -6.50 -3.26 11.73
C ARG A 113 -5.82 -3.23 10.35
N SER A 114 -6.19 -2.31 9.45
CA SER A 114 -5.51 -2.16 8.15
C SER A 114 -4.05 -1.73 8.26
N THR A 115 -3.64 -1.11 9.38
CA THR A 115 -2.22 -0.77 9.62
C THR A 115 -1.34 -2.00 9.75
N ASP A 116 -1.93 -3.13 10.12
CA ASP A 116 -1.21 -4.37 10.38
C ASP A 116 -1.19 -5.27 9.12
N ALA A 117 -1.50 -4.73 7.95
CA ALA A 117 -1.38 -5.45 6.69
C ALA A 117 0.04 -5.31 6.16
N GLU A 118 0.80 -6.40 6.21
CA GLU A 118 2.11 -6.51 5.58
C GLU A 118 1.97 -6.50 4.05
N ILE A 119 2.92 -5.88 3.36
CA ILE A 119 3.05 -5.86 1.91
C ILE A 119 4.36 -6.55 1.54
N ASP A 120 4.30 -7.56 0.68
CA ASP A 120 5.48 -8.29 0.22
C ASP A 120 6.47 -7.38 -0.51
N LEU A 121 5.99 -6.51 -1.40
CA LEU A 121 6.79 -5.55 -2.15
C LEU A 121 6.07 -4.19 -2.28
N LEU A 122 6.68 -3.14 -1.74
CA LEU A 122 6.33 -1.74 -1.94
C LEU A 122 7.25 -1.16 -3.01
N ILE A 123 6.70 -0.54 -4.05
CA ILE A 123 7.45 0.26 -5.03
C ILE A 123 6.93 1.69 -4.96
N GLU A 124 7.80 2.68 -4.91
CA GLU A 124 7.42 4.09 -4.78
C GLU A 124 8.27 4.97 -5.71
N ASP A 125 7.60 5.93 -6.34
CA ASP A 125 8.21 7.04 -7.05
C ASP A 125 7.57 8.35 -6.53
N ARG A 126 7.87 9.49 -7.17
CA ARG A 126 7.38 10.82 -6.79
C ARG A 126 5.85 10.86 -6.71
N ASP A 127 5.18 10.34 -7.73
CA ASP A 127 3.75 10.59 -7.97
C ASP A 127 2.87 9.39 -7.62
N TYR A 128 3.46 8.20 -7.46
CA TYR A 128 2.73 6.95 -7.21
C TYR A 128 3.49 6.01 -6.27
N PHE A 129 2.75 5.04 -5.74
CA PHE A 129 3.30 3.84 -5.15
C PHE A 129 2.43 2.62 -5.48
N ILE A 130 3.06 1.45 -5.47
CA ILE A 130 2.47 0.17 -5.82
C ILE A 130 2.68 -0.77 -4.64
N PHE A 131 1.61 -1.41 -4.20
CA PHE A 131 1.69 -2.59 -3.35
C PHE A 131 1.59 -3.82 -4.24
N ALA A 132 2.58 -4.69 -4.17
CA ALA A 132 2.61 -5.96 -4.86
C ALA A 132 2.65 -7.09 -3.82
N GLU A 133 1.63 -7.94 -3.85
CA GLU A 133 1.59 -9.17 -3.06
C GLU A 133 2.14 -10.33 -3.90
N VAL A 134 3.20 -10.97 -3.42
CA VAL A 134 4.02 -11.88 -4.20
C VAL A 134 3.83 -13.29 -3.68
N LYS A 135 3.39 -14.22 -4.54
CA LYS A 135 3.18 -15.63 -4.17
C LYS A 135 3.77 -16.54 -5.23
N ASP A 136 4.35 -17.65 -4.78
CA ASP A 136 4.83 -18.73 -5.61
C ASP A 136 4.12 -20.04 -5.18
N PRO A 137 2.84 -20.22 -5.56
CA PRO A 137 2.11 -21.44 -5.21
C PRO A 137 2.69 -22.63 -6.00
N PRO A 138 2.75 -23.83 -5.38
CA PRO A 138 3.18 -25.02 -6.11
C PRO A 138 2.34 -25.26 -7.38
N PRO A 139 2.91 -25.87 -8.44
CA PRO A 139 2.21 -26.11 -9.69
C PRO A 139 0.82 -26.74 -9.49
N GLY A 140 -0.19 -26.14 -10.13
CA GLY A 140 -1.59 -26.59 -10.05
C GLY A 140 -2.33 -26.22 -8.76
N LYS A 141 -1.71 -25.48 -7.83
CA LYS A 141 -2.38 -24.96 -6.62
C LYS A 141 -2.71 -23.48 -6.77
N LYS A 142 -3.76 -23.05 -6.07
CA LYS A 142 -4.10 -21.64 -5.92
C LYS A 142 -3.23 -21.01 -4.82
N ALA A 143 -2.87 -19.75 -5.01
CA ALA A 143 -2.31 -18.93 -3.94
C ALA A 143 -3.27 -18.90 -2.74
N LYS A 144 -2.70 -18.84 -1.54
CA LYS A 144 -3.44 -18.63 -0.30
C LYS A 144 -3.08 -17.26 0.23
N PHE A 145 -4.11 -16.52 0.60
CA PHE A 145 -3.97 -15.24 1.28
C PHE A 145 -4.47 -15.39 2.70
N GLU A 146 -3.93 -14.57 3.60
CA GLU A 146 -4.39 -14.57 4.97
C GLU A 146 -5.78 -13.96 5.09
N THR A 147 -6.61 -14.54 5.95
CA THR A 147 -7.90 -13.97 6.34
C THR A 147 -7.93 -13.83 7.85
N ARG A 148 -7.59 -12.65 8.35
CA ARG A 148 -7.60 -12.35 9.79
C ARG A 148 -8.89 -11.62 10.14
N GLY A 149 -9.60 -12.07 11.18
CA GLY A 149 -10.88 -11.47 11.57
C GLY A 149 -11.96 -11.56 10.49
N GLY A 150 -11.86 -12.55 9.59
CA GLY A 150 -12.80 -12.70 8.47
C GLY A 150 -12.55 -11.73 7.30
N ILE A 151 -11.50 -10.91 7.33
CA ILE A 151 -11.16 -9.96 6.26
C ILE A 151 -9.94 -10.44 5.50
N HIS A 152 -10.08 -10.54 4.18
CA HIS A 152 -9.04 -10.94 3.25
C HIS A 152 -7.88 -9.93 3.23
N GLN A 153 -6.65 -10.44 3.20
CA GLN A 153 -5.43 -9.62 3.20
C GLN A 153 -5.44 -8.55 2.12
N LEU A 154 -5.73 -8.90 0.86
CA LEU A 154 -5.77 -7.94 -0.26
C LEU A 154 -6.75 -6.78 -0.01
N VAL A 155 -7.87 -7.01 0.69
CA VAL A 155 -8.81 -5.94 1.07
C VAL A 155 -8.15 -4.99 2.07
N ARG A 156 -7.47 -5.53 3.10
CA ARG A 156 -6.74 -4.72 4.07
C ARG A 156 -5.63 -3.90 3.43
N GLN A 157 -4.87 -4.51 2.52
CA GLN A 157 -3.81 -3.85 1.77
C GLN A 157 -4.36 -2.73 0.88
N PHE A 158 -5.50 -2.95 0.22
CA PHE A 158 -6.17 -1.93 -0.58
C PHE A 158 -6.61 -0.74 0.27
N VAL A 159 -7.28 -1.01 1.40
CA VAL A 159 -7.72 0.02 2.36
C VAL A 159 -6.53 0.82 2.89
N GLN A 160 -5.46 0.11 3.29
CA GLN A 160 -4.21 0.70 3.73
C GLN A 160 -3.63 1.64 2.66
N GLY A 161 -3.52 1.18 1.42
CA GLY A 161 -2.97 1.95 0.31
C GLY A 161 -3.83 3.15 -0.07
N LYS A 162 -5.17 3.03 -0.08
CA LYS A 162 -6.06 4.17 -0.33
C LYS A 162 -5.94 5.24 0.74
N LEU A 163 -5.90 4.85 2.01
CA LEU A 163 -5.71 5.80 3.11
C LEU A 163 -4.35 6.49 2.99
N LEU A 164 -3.29 5.70 2.77
CA LEU A 164 -1.93 6.21 2.65
C LEU A 164 -1.77 7.16 1.46
N GLY A 165 -2.32 6.83 0.29
CA GLY A 165 -2.27 7.68 -0.90
C GLY A 165 -2.94 9.04 -0.68
N ARG A 166 -4.02 9.10 0.11
CA ARG A 166 -4.61 10.39 0.52
C ARG A 166 -3.73 11.14 1.52
N LEU A 167 -3.09 10.44 2.46
CA LEU A 167 -2.20 11.03 3.46
C LEU A 167 -0.97 11.69 2.82
N ILE A 168 -0.34 11.00 1.87
CA ILE A 168 0.92 11.44 1.24
C ILE A 168 0.72 12.06 -0.16
N ARG A 169 -0.53 12.13 -0.63
CA ARG A 169 -0.91 12.70 -1.94
C ARG A 169 -0.25 12.03 -3.14
N LYS A 170 -0.23 10.69 -3.13
CA LYS A 170 0.28 9.87 -4.24
C LYS A 170 -0.80 8.94 -4.77
N GLU A 171 -0.71 8.61 -6.05
CA GLU A 171 -1.53 7.57 -6.66
C GLU A 171 -1.16 6.20 -6.08
N PHE A 172 -2.18 5.37 -5.83
CA PHE A 172 -2.02 4.04 -5.26
C PHE A 172 -2.48 2.98 -6.24
N LEU A 173 -1.62 1.97 -6.46
CA LEU A 173 -1.95 0.76 -7.21
C LEU A 173 -1.74 -0.48 -6.32
N LEU A 174 -2.60 -1.48 -6.51
CA LEU A 174 -2.47 -2.80 -5.89
C LEU A 174 -2.41 -3.86 -6.98
N CYS A 175 -1.40 -4.72 -6.92
CA CYS A 175 -1.28 -5.88 -7.78
C CYS A 175 -0.83 -7.13 -7.01
N THR A 176 -0.86 -8.24 -7.73
CA THR A 176 -0.32 -9.52 -7.28
C THR A 176 0.70 -10.03 -8.31
N VAL A 177 1.66 -10.82 -7.85
CA VAL A 177 2.66 -11.46 -8.73
C VAL A 177 2.72 -12.94 -8.42
N GLY A 178 2.62 -13.78 -9.45
CA GLY A 178 2.76 -15.24 -9.37
C GLY A 178 1.56 -15.98 -8.76
N VAL A 179 0.44 -15.31 -8.47
CA VAL A 179 -0.69 -15.95 -7.78
C VAL A 179 -1.51 -16.90 -8.68
N GLY A 180 -1.25 -16.88 -10.00
CA GLY A 180 -1.96 -17.65 -11.02
C GLY A 180 -3.32 -17.06 -11.39
N LEU A 181 -4.33 -17.92 -11.61
CA LEU A 181 -5.72 -17.48 -11.88
C LEU A 181 -6.33 -16.81 -10.64
N CYS A 182 -6.12 -15.51 -10.50
CA CYS A 182 -6.81 -14.67 -9.54
C CYS A 182 -8.06 -14.10 -10.22
N GLY A 183 -9.18 -14.82 -10.12
CA GLY A 183 -10.48 -14.23 -10.43
C GLY A 183 -10.85 -13.15 -9.41
N PRO A 184 -11.90 -12.36 -9.67
CA PRO A 184 -12.35 -11.33 -8.74
C PRO A 184 -12.60 -11.93 -7.34
N LEU A 185 -12.10 -11.24 -6.31
CA LEU A 185 -12.29 -11.68 -4.94
C LEU A 185 -13.76 -11.45 -4.55
N ARG A 186 -14.45 -12.54 -4.16
CA ARG A 186 -15.81 -12.45 -3.61
C ARG A 186 -15.76 -11.88 -2.20
N LEU A 187 -16.41 -10.74 -2.01
CA LEU A 187 -16.35 -9.97 -0.77
C LEU A 187 -17.53 -10.28 0.16
N ASN A 188 -17.26 -10.36 1.45
CA ASN A 188 -18.29 -10.30 2.50
C ASN A 188 -18.75 -8.84 2.73
N ASP A 189 -19.80 -8.64 3.52
CA ASP A 189 -20.41 -7.32 3.69
C ASP A 189 -19.50 -6.32 4.42
N VAL A 190 -18.64 -6.79 5.33
CA VAL A 190 -17.65 -5.93 6.00
C VAL A 190 -16.58 -5.48 5.00
N GLU A 191 -16.11 -6.38 4.15
CA GLU A 191 -15.14 -6.06 3.08
C GLU A 191 -15.71 -5.06 2.08
N LYS A 192 -16.96 -5.25 1.63
CA LYS A 192 -17.66 -4.28 0.77
C LYS A 192 -17.75 -2.91 1.46
N GLY A 193 -18.12 -2.90 2.74
CA GLY A 193 -18.17 -1.68 3.54
C GLY A 193 -16.81 -0.99 3.61
N LEU A 194 -15.74 -1.74 3.85
CA LEU A 194 -14.37 -1.22 3.94
C LEU A 194 -13.88 -0.63 2.61
N LEU A 195 -14.13 -1.31 1.50
CA LEU A 195 -13.76 -0.79 0.18
C LEU A 195 -14.56 0.47 -0.15
N ALA A 196 -15.88 0.44 0.06
CA ALA A 196 -16.73 1.61 -0.16
C ALA A 196 -16.28 2.80 0.70
N ALA A 197 -15.89 2.56 1.95
CA ALA A 197 -15.38 3.56 2.90
C ALA A 197 -14.12 4.30 2.43
N VAL A 198 -13.34 3.72 1.51
CA VAL A 198 -12.14 4.36 0.95
C VAL A 198 -12.27 4.72 -0.53
N GLY A 199 -13.51 4.74 -1.06
CA GLY A 199 -13.79 5.00 -2.48
C GLY A 199 -13.29 3.89 -3.41
N GLY A 200 -13.25 2.65 -2.92
CA GLY A 200 -12.97 1.44 -3.67
C GLY A 200 -14.23 0.82 -4.30
N PRO A 201 -14.08 -0.32 -5.00
CA PRO A 201 -15.21 -1.01 -5.62
C PRO A 201 -16.14 -1.64 -4.58
N GLY A 202 -17.45 -1.55 -4.79
CA GLY A 202 -18.46 -1.94 -3.79
C GLY A 202 -18.89 -3.42 -3.78
N HIS A 203 -18.46 -4.23 -4.76
CA HIS A 203 -18.96 -5.60 -4.95
C HIS A 203 -17.85 -6.64 -5.10
N GLU A 204 -16.80 -6.33 -5.85
CA GLU A 204 -15.67 -7.21 -6.11
C GLU A 204 -14.39 -6.40 -6.10
N LEU A 205 -13.30 -7.00 -5.62
CA LEU A 205 -11.97 -6.43 -5.75
C LEU A 205 -11.24 -7.16 -6.87
N ASP A 206 -11.07 -6.47 -8.00
CA ASP A 206 -10.24 -6.95 -9.10
C ASP A 206 -8.80 -6.50 -8.86
N VAL A 207 -7.89 -7.47 -8.71
CA VAL A 207 -6.47 -7.24 -8.48
C VAL A 207 -5.72 -7.86 -9.64
N GLN A 208 -4.98 -7.02 -10.36
CA GLN A 208 -4.23 -7.47 -11.51
C GLN A 208 -3.13 -8.43 -11.05
N ASN A 209 -3.10 -9.62 -11.66
CA ASN A 209 -2.02 -10.57 -11.46
C ASN A 209 -1.01 -10.48 -12.61
N PHE A 210 0.26 -10.51 -12.23
CA PHE A 210 1.40 -10.56 -13.12
C PHE A 210 2.17 -11.86 -12.97
N ASP A 211 2.89 -12.24 -14.02
CA ASP A 211 3.68 -13.47 -14.01
C ASP A 211 4.93 -13.34 -13.14
N TRP A 212 5.34 -14.45 -12.54
CA TRP A 212 6.53 -14.51 -11.68
C TRP A 212 7.79 -14.01 -12.39
N ASP A 213 7.91 -14.29 -13.68
CA ASP A 213 9.02 -13.91 -14.56
C ASP A 213 9.21 -12.38 -14.71
N LEU A 214 8.30 -11.55 -14.18
CA LEU A 214 8.52 -10.11 -14.09
C LEU A 214 9.51 -9.72 -12.98
N LEU A 215 9.64 -10.55 -11.95
CA LEU A 215 10.53 -10.30 -10.81
C LEU A 215 11.88 -11.04 -10.91
N GLY A 216 12.06 -11.94 -11.88
CA GLY A 216 13.31 -12.67 -12.13
C GLY A 216 13.25 -13.61 -13.32
#